data_AF-A0A9X1M457-F1
#
_entry.id   AF-A0A9X1M457-F1
#
_cell.length_a   1.000
_cell.length_b   1.000
_cell.length_c   1.000
_cell.angle_alpha   90.00
_cell.angle_beta   90.00
_cell.angle_gamma   90.00
#
_symmetry.space_group_name_H-M   'P 1'
#
loop_
_entity.id
_entity.type
_entity.pdbx_description
1 polymer ?
#
loop_
_entity_poly.entity_id
_entity_poly.type
_entity_poly.pdbx_seq_one_letter_code
_entity_poly.pdbx_strand_id
1 'polypeptide(L)'
;MTPPVTGIRPAGTRALLVELGSLAEVTALHAQLKAHPLPGQVDVLAAAATVLVRFAGRRETVTAAGLIEALDLRHADAPDTRTVTIETVYDGGDLAEVARLTGLSEEAVVNAHIGTPWLGAFGGFAPGFTYLTGGNPALNVPRRNSPRTAVPAGSVALAGEYSAIYPRESPGGWQLIGRTNAPLWDLAREDPALIRPGDQVLFRPVRELVTTTTAPAARAEIRPEAAVPENASGFLEIRSAGLQSLIQDLGRPGYADLGVSAAGAADPRSARQANRLVGNPAGAAVIENLFGGLELTLRGGDTVLALSGAELPAAVVSPNGDRDRPAPLNAPFPLLEGETLTLGTPYRGVRSYLGVRGGISVEPVLGSRSSDSMSGIGPAPLKSGVRLPLGTVPASGAFPVGAPEPTSLPEGTGPGLLGSGNAPAELRITAGPRQDWFGPDAAAALTAHTWHTTNESNRIGVRLETDPEDPEAHPLERIRDGELPSEGVVAGSLQVPPSGLPVLFLADHPVTGGYPVIAAVVPQDVPVAAQLPPGHPVRFVFVNADTLAPLSPSAVSGLFTEGTP
;
A
#
# COMPACT_ATOMS: atom_id res chain seq x y z
N MET A 1 26.32 25.07 13.30
CA MET A 1 25.17 24.96 12.38
C MET A 1 24.65 23.56 12.52
N THR A 2 23.33 23.41 12.71
CA THR A 2 22.66 22.11 12.87
C THR A 2 22.80 21.30 11.58
N PRO A 3 23.12 19.99 11.65
CA PRO A 3 23.07 19.14 10.46
C PRO A 3 21.63 19.12 9.90
N PRO A 4 21.46 19.09 8.57
CA PRO A 4 20.13 19.11 7.96
C PRO A 4 19.33 17.82 8.24
N VAL A 5 20.03 16.71 8.46
CA VAL A 5 19.48 15.45 8.95
C VAL A 5 19.56 15.42 10.48
N THR A 6 18.41 15.31 11.13
CA THR A 6 18.29 15.25 12.59
C THR A 6 18.24 13.82 13.12
N GLY A 7 17.92 12.85 12.27
CA GLY A 7 17.94 11.42 12.58
C GLY A 7 17.77 10.53 11.34
N ILE A 8 18.28 9.30 11.39
CA ILE A 8 18.00 8.24 10.41
C ILE A 8 17.57 7.01 11.18
N ARG A 9 16.35 6.55 10.91
CA ARG A 9 15.75 5.42 11.62
C ARG A 9 15.44 4.28 10.66
N PRO A 10 15.77 3.03 11.00
CA PRO A 10 15.32 1.88 10.23
C PRO A 10 13.79 1.82 10.21
N ALA A 11 13.20 1.67 9.02
CA ALA A 11 11.80 1.36 8.82
C ALA A 11 11.68 -0.08 8.29
N GLY A 12 12.02 -1.04 9.14
CA GLY A 12 12.28 -2.42 8.73
C GLY A 12 13.69 -2.61 8.15
N THR A 13 13.91 -3.72 7.46
CA THR A 13 15.24 -4.09 6.94
C THR A 13 15.53 -3.60 5.52
N ARG A 14 14.57 -2.91 4.89
CA ARG A 14 14.65 -2.45 3.49
C ARG A 14 14.22 -1.00 3.29
N ALA A 15 14.08 -0.24 4.35
CA ALA A 15 13.77 1.19 4.25
C ALA A 15 14.39 1.98 5.41
N LEU A 16 14.62 3.26 5.13
CA LEU A 16 15.10 4.24 6.11
C LEU A 16 14.11 5.40 6.17
N LEU A 17 13.77 5.83 7.37
CA LEU A 17 13.03 7.06 7.63
C LEU A 17 14.04 8.13 8.07
N VAL A 18 14.25 9.12 7.22
CA VAL A 18 15.17 10.23 7.46
C VAL A 18 14.38 11.37 8.06
N GLU A 19 14.80 11.88 9.21
CA GLU A 19 14.18 12.99 9.95
C GLU A 19 14.94 14.28 9.66
N LEU A 20 14.24 15.35 9.29
CA LEU A 20 14.82 16.63 8.91
C LEU A 20 14.34 17.75 9.85
N GLY A 21 15.11 18.84 9.92
CA GLY A 21 14.81 19.99 10.79
C GLY A 21 13.71 20.90 10.24
N SER A 22 13.43 20.85 8.94
CA SER A 22 12.48 21.72 8.26
C SER A 22 11.89 21.11 6.99
N LEU A 23 10.72 21.60 6.58
CA LEU A 23 10.06 21.18 5.34
C LEU A 23 10.86 21.55 4.08
N ALA A 24 11.68 22.61 4.14
CA ALA A 24 12.59 22.97 3.06
C ALA A 24 13.67 21.89 2.86
N GLU A 25 14.23 21.36 3.96
CA GLU A 25 15.21 20.27 3.93
C GLU A 25 14.58 18.95 3.48
N VAL A 26 13.34 18.65 3.90
CA VAL A 26 12.56 17.51 3.36
C VAL A 26 12.46 17.61 1.83
N THR A 27 12.02 18.76 1.33
CA THR A 27 11.80 18.97 -0.10
C THR A 27 13.11 18.87 -0.87
N ALA A 28 14.20 19.42 -0.33
CA ALA A 28 15.53 19.35 -0.93
C ALA A 28 16.07 17.92 -0.99
N LEU A 29 16.01 17.15 0.10
CA LEU A 29 16.45 15.75 0.11
C LEU A 29 15.62 14.89 -0.84
N HIS A 30 14.30 15.05 -0.82
CA HIS A 30 13.40 14.34 -1.73
C HIS A 30 13.72 14.64 -3.20
N ALA A 31 13.88 15.91 -3.57
CA ALA A 31 14.25 16.30 -4.92
C ALA A 31 15.60 15.71 -5.34
N GLN A 32 16.61 15.75 -4.47
CA GLN A 32 17.92 15.18 -4.72
C GLN A 32 17.86 13.66 -4.95
N LEU A 33 17.18 12.92 -4.07
CA LEU A 33 17.04 11.46 -4.19
C LEU A 33 16.16 11.03 -5.36
N LYS A 34 15.24 11.89 -5.81
CA LYS A 34 14.42 11.64 -7.01
C LYS A 34 15.22 11.86 -8.29
N ALA A 35 16.03 12.92 -8.34
CA ALA A 35 16.89 13.21 -9.49
C ALA A 35 18.09 12.25 -9.57
N HIS A 36 18.64 11.86 -8.41
CA HIS A 36 19.85 11.05 -8.28
C HIS A 36 19.61 9.86 -7.33
N PRO A 37 18.83 8.85 -7.75
CA PRO A 37 18.51 7.71 -6.90
C PRO A 37 19.75 6.97 -6.41
N LEU A 38 19.73 6.56 -5.14
CA LEU A 38 20.80 5.74 -4.56
C LEU A 38 20.79 4.32 -5.16
N PRO A 39 21.93 3.59 -5.10
CA PRO A 39 21.98 2.20 -5.56
C PRO A 39 20.89 1.33 -4.90
N GLY A 40 20.04 0.72 -5.73
CA GLY A 40 18.95 -0.13 -5.28
C GLY A 40 17.76 0.59 -4.64
N GLN A 41 17.69 1.93 -4.73
CA GLN A 41 16.50 2.70 -4.36
C GLN A 41 15.31 2.28 -5.24
N VAL A 42 14.20 1.96 -4.59
CA VAL A 42 12.93 1.51 -5.19
C VAL A 42 11.86 2.58 -5.09
N ASP A 43 11.88 3.36 -4.01
CA ASP A 43 10.90 4.41 -3.75
C ASP A 43 11.50 5.50 -2.88
N VAL A 44 10.96 6.71 -2.99
CA VAL A 44 11.27 7.84 -2.12
C VAL A 44 9.98 8.63 -1.88
N LEU A 45 9.70 8.95 -0.62
CA LEU A 45 8.46 9.58 -0.20
C LEU A 45 8.78 10.70 0.79
N ALA A 46 8.52 11.94 0.39
CA ALA A 46 8.49 13.07 1.31
C ALA A 46 7.22 13.06 2.15
N ALA A 47 7.34 13.51 3.40
CA ALA A 47 6.22 13.74 4.31
C ALA A 47 6.51 14.98 5.18
N ALA A 48 5.73 15.22 6.25
CA ALA A 48 5.76 16.51 6.95
C ALA A 48 7.16 16.95 7.45
N ALA A 49 7.89 16.03 8.09
CA ALA A 49 9.24 16.27 8.61
C ALA A 49 10.20 15.12 8.28
N THR A 50 9.81 14.24 7.35
CA THR A 50 10.55 13.01 7.05
C THR A 50 10.63 12.73 5.56
N VAL A 51 11.67 11.99 5.17
CA VAL A 51 11.76 11.32 3.87
C VAL A 51 11.95 9.83 4.10
N LEU A 52 10.99 9.02 3.63
CA LEU A 52 11.13 7.56 3.60
C LEU A 52 11.82 7.15 2.30
N VAL A 53 12.89 6.36 2.39
CA VAL A 53 13.60 5.78 1.24
C VAL A 53 13.51 4.26 1.33
N ARG A 54 12.98 3.61 0.28
CA ARG A 54 12.85 2.15 0.19
C ARG A 54 13.89 1.58 -0.76
N PHE A 55 14.42 0.41 -0.44
CA PHE A 55 15.44 -0.28 -1.22
C PHE A 55 15.02 -1.69 -1.61
N ALA A 56 15.61 -2.21 -2.69
CA ALA A 56 15.34 -3.56 -3.19
C ALA A 56 15.83 -4.65 -2.23
N GLY A 57 16.93 -4.36 -1.52
CA GLY A 57 17.60 -5.29 -0.63
C GLY A 57 18.17 -4.61 0.61
N ARG A 58 18.48 -5.45 1.59
CA ARG A 58 18.98 -5.02 2.91
C ARG A 58 20.39 -4.43 2.82
N ARG A 59 21.25 -4.98 1.97
CA ARG A 59 22.64 -4.55 1.82
C ARG A 59 22.72 -3.09 1.35
N GLU A 60 21.84 -2.75 0.40
CA GLU A 60 21.68 -1.41 -0.13
C GLU A 60 21.20 -0.45 0.96
N THR A 61 20.21 -0.86 1.76
CA THR A 61 19.71 -0.06 2.91
C THR A 61 20.79 0.28 3.92
N VAL A 62 21.62 -0.70 4.32
CA VAL A 62 22.70 -0.47 5.28
C VAL A 62 23.73 0.53 4.75
N THR A 63 24.05 0.46 3.46
CA THR A 63 25.02 1.38 2.84
C THR A 63 24.42 2.78 2.66
N ALA A 64 23.12 2.87 2.38
CA ALA A 64 22.45 4.12 2.09
C ALA A 64 22.42 5.10 3.27
N ALA A 65 22.39 4.61 4.52
CA ALA A 65 22.36 5.50 5.70
C ALA A 65 23.57 6.46 5.71
N GLY A 66 24.79 5.93 5.56
CA GLY A 66 25.99 6.77 5.50
C GLY A 66 26.09 7.64 4.24
N LEU A 67 25.47 7.21 3.13
CA LEU A 67 25.39 8.05 1.92
C LEU A 67 24.47 9.25 2.13
N ILE A 68 23.31 9.05 2.77
CA ILE A 68 22.34 10.11 3.07
C ILE A 68 22.94 11.14 4.02
N GLU A 69 23.65 10.70 5.06
CA GLU A 69 24.35 11.61 6.00
C GLU A 69 25.41 12.47 5.30
N ALA A 70 26.02 11.95 4.22
CA ALA A 70 27.05 12.65 3.46
C ALA A 70 26.50 13.61 2.38
N LEU A 71 25.19 13.64 2.14
CA LEU A 71 24.59 14.52 1.13
C LEU A 71 24.64 15.99 1.55
N ASP A 72 25.14 16.85 0.67
CA ASP A 72 25.07 18.30 0.87
C ASP A 72 23.76 18.88 0.31
N LEU A 73 22.75 19.00 1.17
CA LEU A 73 21.43 19.53 0.79
C LEU A 73 21.45 21.03 0.42
N ARG A 74 22.53 21.76 0.70
CA ARG A 74 22.63 23.20 0.39
C ARG A 74 22.74 23.48 -1.12
N HIS A 75 23.17 22.47 -1.87
CA HIS A 75 23.33 22.51 -3.32
C HIS A 75 22.37 21.54 -4.03
N ALA A 76 21.24 21.20 -3.40
CA ALA A 76 20.23 20.38 -4.05
C ALA A 76 19.79 21.06 -5.35
N ASP A 77 19.69 20.27 -6.44
CA ASP A 77 19.23 20.78 -7.72
C ASP A 77 17.86 21.43 -7.55
N ALA A 78 17.70 22.62 -8.14
CA ALA A 78 16.40 23.28 -8.15
C ALA A 78 15.40 22.38 -8.90
N PRO A 79 14.26 22.03 -8.29
CA PRO A 79 13.28 21.20 -8.96
C PRO A 79 12.73 21.94 -10.19
N ASP A 80 12.43 21.18 -11.25
CA ASP A 80 11.67 21.70 -12.38
C ASP A 80 10.28 22.10 -11.89
N THR A 81 10.12 23.41 -11.66
CA THR A 81 8.97 23.97 -10.96
C THR A 81 7.92 24.36 -11.98
N ARG A 82 6.82 23.62 -12.05
CA ARG A 82 5.67 23.99 -12.87
C ARG A 82 4.71 24.87 -12.07
N THR A 83 4.04 25.80 -12.74
CA THR A 83 2.93 26.55 -12.15
C THR A 83 1.60 25.93 -12.55
N VAL A 84 0.80 25.52 -11.56
CA VAL A 84 -0.54 24.95 -11.71
C VAL A 84 -1.57 25.97 -11.22
N THR A 85 -2.48 26.39 -12.09
CA THR A 85 -3.60 27.28 -11.69
C THR A 85 -4.86 26.48 -11.42
N ILE A 86 -5.47 26.68 -10.25
CA ILE A 86 -6.70 26.03 -9.82
C ILE A 86 -7.82 27.06 -9.76
N GLU A 87 -8.82 26.93 -10.63
CA GLU A 87 -10.06 27.70 -10.51
C GLU A 87 -10.84 27.24 -9.28
N THR A 88 -11.25 28.18 -8.43
CA THR A 88 -11.94 27.87 -7.17
C THR A 88 -13.12 28.80 -6.95
N VAL A 89 -14.26 28.21 -6.62
CA VAL A 89 -15.39 28.93 -6.04
C VAL A 89 -15.23 28.86 -4.53
N TYR A 90 -15.17 30.03 -3.88
CA TYR A 90 -15.01 30.13 -2.43
C TYR A 90 -16.37 30.15 -1.74
N ASP A 91 -17.04 29.00 -1.74
CA ASP A 91 -18.35 28.75 -1.10
C ASP A 91 -18.27 27.63 -0.04
N GLY A 92 -17.07 27.36 0.48
CA GLY A 92 -16.84 26.29 1.44
C GLY A 92 -17.57 26.51 2.76
N GLY A 93 -18.15 25.44 3.30
CA GLY A 93 -19.00 25.51 4.50
C GLY A 93 -18.30 25.97 5.79
N ASP A 94 -16.96 26.03 5.81
CA ASP A 94 -16.18 26.52 6.96
C ASP A 94 -15.56 27.90 6.71
N LEU A 95 -15.81 28.57 5.58
CA LEU A 95 -15.17 29.85 5.25
C LEU A 95 -15.42 30.93 6.33
N ALA A 96 -16.66 31.04 6.80
CA ALA A 96 -17.04 31.93 7.91
C ALA A 96 -16.33 31.57 9.24
N GLU A 97 -16.13 30.28 9.50
CA GLU A 97 -15.44 29.81 10.70
C GLU A 97 -13.93 30.08 10.62
N VAL A 98 -13.32 29.89 9.45
CA VAL A 98 -11.93 30.28 9.19
C VAL A 98 -11.74 31.79 9.37
N ALA A 99 -12.67 32.61 8.87
CA ALA A 99 -12.66 34.05 9.10
C ALA A 99 -12.68 34.37 10.61
N ARG A 100 -13.53 33.70 11.39
CA ARG A 100 -13.57 33.84 12.86
C ARG A 100 -12.28 33.40 13.54
N LEU A 101 -11.70 32.26 13.14
CA LEU A 101 -10.46 31.70 13.73
C LEU A 101 -9.23 32.59 13.46
N THR A 102 -9.20 33.25 12.31
CA THR A 102 -8.08 34.11 11.87
C THR A 102 -8.28 35.58 12.27
N GLY A 103 -9.50 35.99 12.63
CA GLY A 103 -9.85 37.39 12.86
C GLY A 103 -10.01 38.22 11.58
N LEU A 104 -10.07 37.55 10.42
CA LEU A 104 -10.25 38.17 9.11
C LEU A 104 -11.75 38.22 8.73
N SER A 105 -12.09 39.00 7.70
CA SER A 105 -13.35 38.80 6.97
C SER A 105 -13.23 37.62 6.00
N GLU A 106 -14.34 37.03 5.55
CA GLU A 106 -14.32 35.98 4.53
C GLU A 106 -13.58 36.44 3.25
N GLU A 107 -13.81 37.67 2.81
CA GLU A 107 -13.09 38.25 1.66
C GLU A 107 -11.58 38.35 1.92
N ALA A 108 -11.17 38.73 3.14
CA ALA A 108 -9.76 38.79 3.51
C ALA A 108 -9.13 37.38 3.61
N VAL A 109 -9.88 36.35 4.02
CA VAL A 109 -9.42 34.95 3.96
C VAL A 109 -9.18 34.53 2.50
N VAL A 110 -10.12 34.83 1.60
CA VAL A 110 -9.98 34.54 0.17
C VAL A 110 -8.76 35.26 -0.41
N ASN A 111 -8.62 36.56 -0.15
CA ASN A 111 -7.48 37.36 -0.61
C ASN A 111 -6.15 36.83 -0.07
N ALA A 112 -6.12 36.39 1.19
CA ALA A 112 -4.94 35.75 1.78
C ALA A 112 -4.61 34.42 1.09
N HIS A 113 -5.62 33.63 0.71
CA HIS A 113 -5.42 32.32 0.09
C HIS A 113 -4.91 32.41 -1.36
N ILE A 114 -5.29 33.46 -2.10
CA ILE A 114 -4.88 33.68 -3.50
C ILE A 114 -3.65 34.59 -3.65
N GLY A 115 -3.30 35.34 -2.60
CA GLY A 115 -2.30 36.40 -2.67
C GLY A 115 -0.85 35.94 -2.73
N THR A 116 -0.58 34.68 -2.36
CA THR A 116 0.75 34.07 -2.39
C THR A 116 0.69 32.70 -3.07
N PRO A 117 1.67 32.37 -3.95
CA PRO A 117 1.77 31.02 -4.49
C PRO A 117 1.96 30.00 -3.37
N TRP A 118 1.24 28.90 -3.47
CA TRP A 118 1.47 27.75 -2.62
C TRP A 118 2.51 26.83 -3.27
N LEU A 119 3.28 26.10 -2.46
CA LEU A 119 4.19 25.07 -2.93
C LEU A 119 3.58 23.70 -2.64
N GLY A 120 3.49 22.82 -3.63
CA GLY A 120 3.21 21.40 -3.43
C GLY A 120 4.36 20.77 -2.65
N ALA A 121 4.18 20.55 -1.36
CA ALA A 121 5.27 20.10 -0.49
C ALA A 121 5.49 18.58 -0.60
N PHE A 122 4.43 17.80 -0.35
CA PHE A 122 4.46 16.34 -0.42
C PHE A 122 3.05 15.78 -0.68
N GLY A 123 2.98 14.55 -1.19
CA GLY A 123 1.73 13.81 -1.34
C GLY A 123 1.56 12.75 -0.24
N GLY A 124 0.76 11.72 -0.50
CA GLY A 124 0.80 10.50 0.31
C GLY A 124 -0.45 10.17 1.13
N PHE A 125 -1.46 11.03 1.18
CA PHE A 125 -2.73 10.71 1.84
C PHE A 125 -3.62 9.80 0.95
N ALA A 126 -3.69 10.16 -0.33
CA ALA A 126 -4.42 9.43 -1.38
C ALA A 126 -3.84 9.82 -2.74
N PRO A 127 -4.07 9.06 -3.81
CA PRO A 127 -3.64 9.44 -5.15
C PRO A 127 -4.11 10.85 -5.53
N GLY A 128 -3.16 11.72 -5.86
CA GLY A 128 -3.43 13.11 -6.25
C GLY A 128 -3.76 14.06 -5.09
N PHE A 129 -3.65 13.63 -3.83
CA PHE A 129 -3.71 14.53 -2.67
C PHE A 129 -2.31 15.09 -2.41
N THR A 130 -2.16 16.40 -2.47
CA THR A 130 -0.90 17.10 -2.19
C THR A 130 -1.10 18.14 -1.10
N TYR A 131 -0.22 18.12 -0.10
CA TYR A 131 -0.14 19.12 0.95
C TYR A 131 0.55 20.36 0.39
N LEU A 132 -0.12 21.50 0.47
CA LEU A 132 0.37 22.77 -0.03
C LEU A 132 0.87 23.63 1.14
N THR A 133 2.07 24.20 1.01
CA THR A 133 2.70 25.06 2.04
C THR A 133 3.10 26.42 1.46
N GLY A 134 3.68 27.30 2.28
CA GLY A 134 4.28 28.57 1.84
C GLY A 134 3.26 29.69 1.55
N GLY A 135 1.97 29.45 1.78
CA GLY A 135 0.92 30.45 1.66
C GLY A 135 0.98 31.53 2.75
N ASN A 136 -0.07 32.34 2.84
CA ASN A 136 -0.13 33.43 3.82
C ASN A 136 -0.18 32.87 5.27
N PRO A 137 0.77 33.25 6.17
CA PRO A 137 0.83 32.74 7.54
C PRO A 137 -0.42 33.01 8.39
N ALA A 138 -1.23 34.00 8.01
CA ALA A 138 -2.50 34.29 8.68
C ALA A 138 -3.54 33.17 8.54
N LEU A 139 -3.34 32.25 7.59
CA LEU A 139 -4.25 31.11 7.34
C LEU A 139 -3.91 29.86 8.16
N ASN A 140 -3.05 29.97 9.17
CA ASN A 140 -2.77 28.87 10.08
C ASN A 140 -3.96 28.60 11.02
N VAL A 141 -4.82 27.64 10.66
CA VAL A 141 -6.05 27.32 11.38
C VAL A 141 -6.10 25.86 11.82
N PRO A 142 -6.61 25.53 13.02
CA PRO A 142 -6.71 24.15 13.46
C PRO A 142 -7.70 23.34 12.60
N ARG A 143 -7.49 22.02 12.56
CA ARG A 143 -8.51 21.06 12.14
C ARG A 143 -9.76 21.22 13.00
N ARG A 144 -10.90 20.78 12.49
CA ARG A 144 -12.13 20.60 13.26
C ARG A 144 -11.90 19.59 14.39
N ASN A 145 -12.50 19.86 15.55
CA ASN A 145 -12.48 18.96 16.70
C ASN A 145 -13.12 17.59 16.41
N SER A 146 -14.09 17.57 15.49
CA SER A 146 -14.72 16.34 15.02
C SER A 146 -14.62 16.28 13.49
N PRO A 147 -13.94 15.26 12.92
CA PRO A 147 -13.82 15.12 11.48
C PRO A 147 -15.17 14.79 10.84
N ARG A 148 -15.35 15.24 9.59
CA ARG A 148 -16.48 14.80 8.76
C ARG A 148 -16.27 13.34 8.38
N THR A 149 -17.37 12.60 8.33
CA THR A 149 -17.39 11.23 7.79
C THR A 149 -17.18 11.23 6.28
N ALA A 150 -17.58 12.29 5.57
CA ALA A 150 -17.36 12.48 4.14
C ALA A 150 -17.07 13.95 3.82
N VAL A 151 -15.95 14.20 3.14
CA VAL A 151 -15.58 15.45 2.48
C VAL A 151 -15.70 15.25 0.97
N PRO A 152 -16.48 16.06 0.24
CA PRO A 152 -16.64 15.89 -1.20
C PRO A 152 -15.33 16.05 -1.99
N ALA A 153 -15.19 15.30 -3.08
CA ALA A 153 -14.10 15.52 -4.04
C ALA A 153 -14.12 16.96 -4.60
N GLY A 154 -12.94 17.51 -4.84
CA GLY A 154 -12.74 18.90 -5.29
C GLY A 154 -12.81 19.93 -4.16
N SER A 155 -13.08 19.54 -2.91
CA SER A 155 -13.11 20.47 -1.78
C SER A 155 -11.72 21.06 -1.52
N VAL A 156 -11.62 22.39 -1.48
CA VAL A 156 -10.40 23.14 -1.12
C VAL A 156 -10.45 23.45 0.37
N ALA A 157 -9.38 23.13 1.09
CA ALA A 157 -9.41 23.13 2.55
C ALA A 157 -8.10 23.60 3.20
N LEU A 158 -8.20 24.07 4.44
CA LEU A 158 -7.09 24.52 5.29
C LEU A 158 -6.98 23.68 6.58
N ALA A 159 -5.76 23.38 7.00
CA ALA A 159 -5.46 22.85 8.33
C ALA A 159 -3.98 23.03 8.70
N GLY A 160 -3.72 23.56 9.89
CA GLY A 160 -2.40 24.03 10.28
C GLY A 160 -1.87 25.04 9.27
N GLU A 161 -0.60 24.93 8.93
CA GLU A 161 0.06 25.72 7.88
C GLU A 161 -0.30 25.29 6.45
N TYR A 162 -1.14 24.27 6.27
CA TYR A 162 -1.37 23.64 4.97
C TYR A 162 -2.69 24.06 4.31
N SER A 163 -2.65 24.16 2.99
CA SER A 163 -3.82 24.08 2.11
C SER A 163 -3.80 22.74 1.35
N ALA A 164 -4.95 22.26 0.89
CA ALA A 164 -5.04 21.06 0.07
C ALA A 164 -6.36 21.01 -0.71
N ILE A 165 -6.42 20.09 -1.67
CA ILE A 165 -7.63 19.79 -2.44
C ILE A 165 -7.90 18.29 -2.33
N TYR A 166 -9.10 17.92 -1.90
CA TYR A 166 -9.51 16.52 -1.78
C TYR A 166 -9.72 15.92 -3.18
N PRO A 167 -8.93 14.93 -3.64
CA PRO A 167 -9.06 14.37 -5.00
C PRO A 167 -10.27 13.43 -5.15
N ARG A 168 -10.79 12.94 -4.02
CA ARG A 168 -11.92 12.01 -3.93
C ARG A 168 -12.69 12.25 -2.64
N GLU A 169 -13.87 11.63 -2.55
CA GLU A 169 -14.59 11.59 -1.28
C GLU A 169 -13.81 10.78 -0.23
N SER A 170 -13.59 11.38 0.93
CA SER A 170 -12.95 10.73 2.08
C SER A 170 -13.35 11.40 3.39
N PRO A 171 -13.25 10.72 4.55
CA PRO A 171 -13.35 11.37 5.84
C PRO A 171 -12.27 12.47 5.99
N GLY A 172 -12.55 13.52 6.76
CA GLY A 172 -11.60 14.63 6.93
C GLY A 172 -12.03 15.71 7.90
N GLY A 173 -11.07 16.23 8.67
CA GLY A 173 -11.28 17.31 9.64
C GLY A 173 -10.80 18.68 9.18
N TRP A 174 -10.43 18.87 7.92
CA TRP A 174 -9.92 20.17 7.45
C TRP A 174 -11.07 21.17 7.27
N GLN A 175 -10.75 22.46 7.38
CA GLN A 175 -11.71 23.55 7.22
C GLN A 175 -11.93 23.79 5.73
N LEU A 176 -13.14 23.56 5.23
CA LEU A 176 -13.48 23.69 3.81
C LEU A 176 -13.77 25.15 3.46
N ILE A 177 -12.95 25.75 2.59
CA ILE A 177 -13.05 27.17 2.21
C ILE A 177 -13.59 27.38 0.78
N GLY A 178 -13.61 26.33 -0.04
CA GLY A 178 -14.12 26.40 -1.40
C GLY A 178 -14.13 25.05 -2.10
N ARG A 179 -14.32 25.09 -3.41
CA ARG A 179 -14.33 23.90 -4.27
C ARG A 179 -13.79 24.20 -5.67
N THR A 180 -13.28 23.16 -6.31
CA THR A 180 -12.85 23.14 -7.70
C THR A 180 -13.41 21.91 -8.42
N ASN A 181 -13.46 21.96 -9.76
CA ASN A 181 -13.78 20.82 -10.62
C ASN A 181 -12.55 20.30 -11.36
N ALA A 182 -11.36 20.84 -11.06
CA ALA A 182 -10.11 20.33 -11.61
C ALA A 182 -9.99 18.82 -11.29
N PRO A 183 -9.65 17.97 -12.26
CA PRO A 183 -9.37 16.57 -11.96
C PRO A 183 -7.98 16.48 -11.33
N LEU A 184 -7.89 16.24 -10.03
CA LEU A 184 -6.61 16.15 -9.31
C LEU A 184 -5.83 14.88 -9.66
N TRP A 185 -6.54 13.84 -10.09
CA TRP A 185 -6.00 12.56 -10.51
C TRP A 185 -6.63 12.12 -11.84
N ASP A 186 -5.81 11.87 -12.85
CA ASP A 186 -6.26 11.47 -14.18
C ASP A 186 -5.23 10.58 -14.89
N LEU A 187 -5.53 9.29 -15.03
CA LEU A 187 -4.64 8.30 -15.64
C LEU A 187 -4.43 8.51 -17.16
N ALA A 188 -5.20 9.38 -17.81
CA ALA A 188 -5.01 9.71 -19.22
C ALA A 188 -3.90 10.75 -19.46
N ARG A 189 -3.37 11.37 -18.41
CA ARG A 189 -2.27 12.34 -18.49
C ARG A 189 -0.92 11.62 -18.48
N GLU A 190 0.10 12.31 -18.99
CA GLU A 190 1.50 11.91 -18.82
C GLU A 190 1.86 11.83 -17.32
N ASP A 191 1.50 12.86 -16.55
CA ASP A 191 1.53 12.86 -15.09
C ASP A 191 0.11 12.70 -14.54
N PRO A 192 -0.22 11.59 -13.84
CA PRO A 192 -1.56 11.37 -13.32
C PRO A 192 -2.00 12.42 -12.29
N ALA A 193 -1.07 12.86 -11.44
CA ALA A 193 -1.31 13.90 -10.46
C ALA A 193 -1.25 15.29 -11.10
N LEU A 194 -2.31 16.08 -10.92
CA LEU A 194 -2.34 17.47 -11.39
C LEU A 194 -1.27 18.32 -10.70
N ILE A 195 -1.12 18.13 -9.39
CA ILE A 195 -0.15 18.82 -8.54
C ILE A 195 0.86 17.77 -8.07
N ARG A 196 2.15 18.05 -8.27
CA ARG A 196 3.26 17.21 -7.83
C ARG A 196 4.04 17.90 -6.72
N PRO A 197 4.74 17.15 -5.85
CA PRO A 197 5.77 17.74 -5.00
C PRO A 197 6.74 18.58 -5.83
N GLY A 198 6.96 19.83 -5.44
CA GLY A 198 7.76 20.83 -6.14
C GLY A 198 6.99 21.80 -7.04
N ASP A 199 5.74 21.53 -7.41
CA ASP A 199 4.94 22.45 -8.24
C ASP A 199 4.51 23.70 -7.43
N GLN A 200 4.42 24.85 -8.07
CA GLN A 200 3.75 26.04 -7.53
C GLN A 200 2.26 26.02 -7.88
N VAL A 201 1.40 26.26 -6.90
CA VAL A 201 -0.06 26.24 -7.05
C VAL A 201 -0.61 27.64 -6.82
N LEU A 202 -1.35 28.14 -7.80
CA LEU A 202 -2.04 29.42 -7.76
C LEU A 202 -3.54 29.17 -7.76
N PHE A 203 -4.25 29.69 -6.76
CA PHE A 203 -5.71 29.65 -6.75
C PHE A 203 -6.27 30.88 -7.44
N ARG A 204 -7.18 30.68 -8.40
CA ARG A 204 -7.90 31.76 -9.09
C ARG A 204 -9.36 31.75 -8.66
N PRO A 205 -9.86 32.82 -8.01
CA PRO A 205 -11.27 32.90 -7.63
C PRO A 205 -12.14 33.02 -8.88
N VAL A 206 -13.19 32.21 -8.97
CA VAL A 206 -14.21 32.26 -10.02
C VAL A 206 -15.60 32.24 -9.40
N ARG A 207 -16.61 32.75 -10.12
CA ARG A 207 -18.00 32.77 -9.65
C ARG A 207 -18.71 31.43 -9.84
N GLU A 208 -18.34 30.72 -10.90
CA GLU A 208 -18.91 29.43 -11.28
C GLU A 208 -17.83 28.54 -11.87
N LEU A 209 -18.00 27.21 -11.73
CA LEU A 209 -17.11 26.22 -12.33
C LEU A 209 -17.77 25.68 -13.59
N VAL A 210 -17.05 25.67 -14.70
CA VAL A 210 -17.54 25.10 -15.95
C VAL A 210 -17.10 23.65 -16.04
N THR A 211 -18.06 22.72 -15.97
CA THR A 211 -17.78 21.29 -16.11
C THR A 211 -17.68 20.91 -17.58
N THR A 212 -16.48 20.54 -18.03
CA THR A 212 -16.32 19.82 -19.31
C THR A 212 -16.68 18.35 -19.09
N THR A 213 -17.55 17.80 -19.95
CA THR A 213 -18.13 16.44 -19.84
C THR A 213 -17.15 15.31 -20.16
N THR A 214 -15.91 15.41 -19.69
CA THR A 214 -14.94 14.32 -19.68
C THR A 214 -14.78 13.88 -18.24
N ALA A 215 -15.52 12.85 -17.84
CA ALA A 215 -15.33 12.22 -16.55
C ALA A 215 -13.87 11.71 -16.48
N PRO A 216 -13.08 12.05 -15.45
CA PRO A 216 -11.73 11.53 -15.32
C PRO A 216 -11.81 10.00 -15.21
N ALA A 217 -10.91 9.31 -15.92
CA ALA A 217 -10.80 7.86 -15.89
C ALA A 217 -10.23 7.40 -14.53
N ALA A 218 -11.02 7.56 -13.46
CA ALA A 218 -10.59 7.24 -12.10
C ALA A 218 -10.46 5.73 -11.86
N ARG A 219 -10.94 4.89 -12.78
CA ARG A 219 -10.83 3.43 -12.74
C ARG A 219 -10.66 2.85 -14.14
N ALA A 220 -9.65 2.00 -14.32
CA ALA A 220 -9.65 1.03 -15.40
C ALA A 220 -10.65 -0.07 -15.04
N GLU A 221 -11.94 0.15 -15.29
CA GLU A 221 -12.94 -0.89 -15.09
C GLU A 221 -12.70 -2.02 -16.09
N ILE A 222 -12.47 -3.24 -15.60
CA ILE A 222 -12.65 -4.43 -16.43
C ILE A 222 -14.16 -4.52 -16.71
N ARG A 223 -14.57 -4.07 -17.90
CA ARG A 223 -15.96 -4.22 -18.32
C ARG A 223 -16.24 -5.72 -18.54
N PRO A 224 -17.36 -6.26 -18.04
CA PRO A 224 -17.71 -7.67 -18.23
C PRO A 224 -17.75 -8.06 -19.73
N GLU A 225 -18.09 -7.09 -20.57
CA GLU A 225 -18.20 -7.21 -22.03
C GLU A 225 -17.02 -6.58 -22.78
N ALA A 226 -15.93 -6.22 -22.12
CA ALA A 226 -14.74 -5.75 -22.83
C ALA A 226 -14.39 -6.77 -23.91
N ALA A 227 -14.32 -6.30 -25.16
CA ALA A 227 -13.99 -7.16 -26.28
C ALA A 227 -12.66 -7.85 -25.96
N VAL A 228 -12.68 -9.19 -25.93
CA VAL A 228 -11.45 -9.98 -25.83
C VAL A 228 -10.58 -9.52 -27.00
N PRO A 229 -9.35 -9.04 -26.76
CA PRO A 229 -8.48 -8.56 -27.82
C PRO A 229 -8.37 -9.59 -28.94
N GLU A 230 -8.40 -9.16 -30.21
CA GLU A 230 -8.34 -10.08 -31.38
C GLU A 230 -7.09 -10.98 -31.37
N ASN A 231 -6.05 -10.57 -30.66
CA ASN A 231 -4.79 -11.30 -30.49
C ASN A 231 -4.74 -12.20 -29.24
N ALA A 232 -5.80 -12.30 -28.43
CA ALA A 232 -5.81 -13.16 -27.26
C ALA A 232 -5.85 -14.64 -27.68
N SER A 233 -5.11 -15.49 -26.96
CA SER A 233 -5.09 -16.94 -27.20
C SER A 233 -6.33 -17.68 -26.70
N GLY A 234 -7.20 -16.97 -25.97
CA GLY A 234 -8.39 -17.47 -25.29
C GLY A 234 -8.77 -16.52 -24.15
N PHE A 235 -9.79 -16.88 -23.36
CA PHE A 235 -10.17 -16.14 -22.16
C PHE A 235 -10.74 -17.06 -21.08
N LEU A 236 -10.62 -16.64 -19.82
CA LEU A 236 -11.31 -17.26 -18.69
C LEU A 236 -12.60 -16.51 -18.42
N GLU A 237 -13.73 -17.20 -18.48
CA GLU A 237 -15.03 -16.66 -18.10
C GLU A 237 -15.28 -16.93 -16.61
N ILE A 238 -15.34 -15.88 -15.80
CA ILE A 238 -15.58 -15.99 -14.36
C ILE A 238 -17.05 -16.36 -14.13
N ARG A 239 -17.31 -17.52 -13.55
CA ARG A 239 -18.65 -17.97 -13.14
C ARG A 239 -18.98 -17.50 -11.73
N SER A 240 -18.03 -17.66 -10.81
CA SER A 240 -18.07 -17.17 -9.44
C SER A 240 -16.70 -16.59 -9.09
N ALA A 241 -16.66 -15.43 -8.45
CA ALA A 241 -15.40 -14.83 -7.98
C ALA A 241 -15.00 -15.28 -6.56
N GLY A 242 -15.80 -16.14 -5.91
CA GLY A 242 -15.65 -16.44 -4.49
C GLY A 242 -15.91 -15.21 -3.62
N LEU A 243 -15.31 -15.17 -2.42
CA LEU A 243 -15.41 -14.01 -1.53
C LEU A 243 -14.75 -12.77 -2.15
N GLN A 244 -13.56 -12.94 -2.70
CA GLN A 244 -12.84 -11.91 -3.44
C GLN A 244 -11.78 -12.56 -4.33
N SER A 245 -11.75 -12.15 -5.59
CA SER A 245 -10.67 -12.49 -6.51
C SER A 245 -10.16 -11.23 -7.21
N LEU A 246 -8.85 -11.03 -7.21
CA LEU A 246 -8.17 -9.87 -7.75
C LEU A 246 -7.14 -10.27 -8.79
N ILE A 247 -6.91 -9.41 -9.78
CA ILE A 247 -5.73 -9.53 -10.63
C ILE A 247 -4.55 -8.92 -9.90
N GLN A 248 -3.44 -9.65 -9.82
CA GLN A 248 -2.23 -9.21 -9.14
C GLN A 248 -0.98 -9.58 -9.97
N ASP A 249 -0.07 -8.64 -10.15
CA ASP A 249 1.32 -8.93 -10.45
C ASP A 249 2.19 -8.66 -9.20
N LEU A 250 3.46 -8.25 -9.37
CA LEU A 250 4.34 -7.94 -8.24
C LEU A 250 4.22 -6.48 -7.73
N GLY A 251 3.30 -5.69 -8.29
CA GLY A 251 2.98 -4.35 -7.85
C GLY A 251 3.57 -3.22 -8.69
N ARG A 252 3.37 -1.99 -8.21
CA ARG A 252 3.73 -0.69 -8.83
C ARG A 252 4.61 0.16 -7.90
N PRO A 253 5.87 -0.23 -7.65
CA PRO A 253 6.78 0.62 -6.88
C PRO A 253 7.06 1.95 -7.59
N GLY A 254 7.45 2.98 -6.85
CA GLY A 254 7.96 4.24 -7.39
C GLY A 254 6.93 5.36 -7.53
N TYR A 255 5.72 5.19 -6.99
CA TYR A 255 4.64 6.18 -7.02
C TYR A 255 4.15 6.57 -5.61
N ALA A 256 4.93 6.25 -4.57
CA ALA A 256 4.52 6.52 -3.19
C ALA A 256 4.34 8.01 -2.92
N ASP A 257 5.21 8.87 -3.49
CA ASP A 257 5.14 10.33 -3.42
C ASP A 257 3.84 10.91 -4.00
N LEU A 258 3.19 10.19 -4.91
CA LEU A 258 1.89 10.54 -5.47
C LEU A 258 0.70 9.98 -4.68
N GLY A 259 0.94 9.27 -3.57
CA GLY A 259 -0.13 8.63 -2.79
C GLY A 259 -0.56 7.26 -3.31
N VAL A 260 0.24 6.61 -4.17
CA VAL A 260 -0.09 5.30 -4.75
C VAL A 260 0.70 4.20 -4.04
N SER A 261 -0.02 3.26 -3.43
CA SER A 261 0.60 2.07 -2.83
C SER A 261 1.12 1.13 -3.91
N ALA A 262 2.15 0.36 -3.59
CA ALA A 262 2.71 -0.60 -4.52
C ALA A 262 1.73 -1.74 -4.84
N ALA A 263 0.78 -2.06 -3.96
CA ALA A 263 -0.11 -3.21 -4.10
C ALA A 263 0.68 -4.49 -4.42
N GLY A 264 0.21 -5.30 -5.38
CA GLY A 264 0.85 -6.57 -5.74
C GLY A 264 0.22 -7.76 -5.04
N ALA A 265 0.64 -8.96 -5.42
CA ALA A 265 0.30 -10.18 -4.69
C ALA A 265 0.64 -10.03 -3.20
N ALA A 266 -0.33 -10.28 -2.31
CA ALA A 266 -0.09 -10.17 -0.87
C ALA A 266 0.91 -11.23 -0.38
N ASP A 267 0.96 -12.35 -1.07
CA ASP A 267 2.01 -13.36 -0.99
C ASP A 267 2.72 -13.53 -2.35
N PRO A 268 3.77 -12.72 -2.59
CA PRO A 268 4.50 -12.76 -3.85
C PRO A 268 5.41 -13.99 -3.98
N ARG A 269 5.54 -14.87 -2.97
CA ARG A 269 6.24 -16.16 -3.12
C ARG A 269 5.36 -17.12 -3.90
N SER A 270 4.10 -17.23 -3.49
CA SER A 270 3.08 -18.06 -4.14
C SER A 270 2.76 -17.57 -5.55
N ALA A 271 2.55 -16.26 -5.76
CA ALA A 271 2.33 -15.72 -7.10
C ALA A 271 3.48 -16.06 -8.09
N ARG A 272 4.74 -15.95 -7.64
CA ARG A 272 5.90 -16.34 -8.46
C ARG A 272 5.94 -17.84 -8.73
N GLN A 273 5.56 -18.67 -7.76
CA GLN A 273 5.45 -20.11 -7.94
C GLN A 273 4.41 -20.47 -8.99
N ALA A 274 3.19 -19.92 -8.91
CA ALA A 274 2.14 -20.12 -9.91
C ALA A 274 2.65 -19.80 -11.33
N ASN A 275 3.33 -18.65 -11.48
CA ASN A 275 3.91 -18.24 -12.76
C ASN A 275 5.02 -19.18 -13.26
N ARG A 276 5.96 -19.57 -12.40
CA ARG A 276 7.04 -20.51 -12.79
C ARG A 276 6.48 -21.85 -13.28
N LEU A 277 5.48 -22.38 -12.58
CA LEU A 277 4.88 -23.69 -12.91
C LEU A 277 4.27 -23.71 -14.30
N VAL A 278 3.67 -22.61 -14.77
CA VAL A 278 3.10 -22.51 -16.13
C VAL A 278 4.10 -22.02 -17.18
N GLY A 279 5.34 -21.69 -16.78
CA GLY A 279 6.40 -21.20 -17.67
C GLY A 279 6.36 -19.69 -17.94
N ASN A 280 5.68 -18.91 -17.10
CA ASN A 280 5.63 -17.45 -17.21
C ASN A 280 6.85 -16.77 -16.56
N PRO A 281 7.17 -15.52 -16.94
CA PRO A 281 8.00 -14.64 -16.12
C PRO A 281 7.44 -14.52 -14.69
N ALA A 282 8.32 -14.45 -13.70
CA ALA A 282 7.93 -14.46 -12.29
C ALA A 282 6.96 -13.31 -11.91
N GLY A 283 7.00 -12.20 -12.64
CA GLY A 283 6.14 -11.03 -12.44
C GLY A 283 4.90 -10.96 -13.32
N ALA A 284 4.53 -12.02 -14.04
CA ALA A 284 3.29 -12.01 -14.82
C ALA A 284 2.05 -11.92 -13.90
N ALA A 285 0.95 -11.39 -14.43
CA ALA A 285 -0.29 -11.25 -13.65
C ALA A 285 -0.96 -12.61 -13.41
N VAL A 286 -1.41 -12.81 -12.17
CA VAL A 286 -2.12 -13.99 -11.66
C VAL A 286 -3.48 -13.58 -11.06
N ILE A 287 -4.36 -14.54 -10.83
CA ILE A 287 -5.55 -14.32 -9.99
C ILE A 287 -5.18 -14.64 -8.54
N GLU A 288 -5.26 -13.67 -7.64
CA GLU A 288 -5.24 -13.88 -6.19
C GLU A 288 -6.68 -14.10 -5.71
N ASN A 289 -6.97 -15.26 -5.13
CA ASN A 289 -8.29 -15.63 -4.62
C ASN A 289 -8.27 -15.80 -3.08
N LEU A 290 -9.17 -15.10 -2.41
CA LEU A 290 -9.36 -15.14 -0.95
C LEU A 290 -10.47 -16.15 -0.59
N PHE A 291 -10.15 -17.09 0.30
CA PHE A 291 -11.07 -18.09 0.85
C PHE A 291 -11.75 -19.04 -0.15
N GLY A 292 -11.17 -19.25 -1.34
CA GLY A 292 -11.71 -20.20 -2.31
C GLY A 292 -12.94 -19.68 -3.04
N GLY A 293 -13.78 -20.60 -3.52
CA GLY A 293 -15.07 -20.29 -4.16
C GLY A 293 -14.98 -19.68 -5.56
N LEU A 294 -13.76 -19.54 -6.10
CA LEU A 294 -13.54 -19.15 -7.49
C LEU A 294 -14.00 -20.29 -8.41
N GLU A 295 -14.81 -19.95 -9.39
CA GLU A 295 -15.24 -20.83 -10.47
C GLU A 295 -15.04 -20.10 -11.80
N LEU A 296 -14.36 -20.74 -12.74
CA LEU A 296 -14.09 -20.17 -14.05
C LEU A 296 -14.14 -21.24 -15.15
N THR A 297 -14.56 -20.84 -16.35
CA THR A 297 -14.60 -21.73 -17.51
C THR A 297 -13.67 -21.21 -18.60
N LEU A 298 -12.90 -22.10 -19.21
CA LEU A 298 -12.02 -21.75 -20.33
C LEU A 298 -12.80 -21.61 -21.64
N ARG A 299 -12.42 -20.61 -22.44
CA ARG A 299 -12.94 -20.33 -23.77
C ARG A 299 -11.81 -19.97 -24.74
N GLY A 300 -11.96 -20.32 -26.01
CA GLY A 300 -11.03 -19.95 -27.09
C GLY A 300 -9.78 -20.82 -27.24
N GLY A 301 -9.66 -21.95 -26.53
CA GLY A 301 -8.57 -22.92 -26.72
C GLY A 301 -8.00 -23.47 -25.42
N ASP A 302 -7.28 -24.59 -25.50
CA ASP A 302 -6.67 -25.25 -24.34
C ASP A 302 -5.51 -24.43 -23.74
N THR A 303 -5.32 -24.53 -22.42
CA THR A 303 -4.20 -23.88 -21.73
C THR A 303 -3.66 -24.71 -20.57
N VAL A 304 -2.57 -24.24 -19.96
CA VAL A 304 -1.98 -24.81 -18.75
C VAL A 304 -2.15 -23.82 -17.60
N LEU A 305 -2.63 -24.34 -16.48
CA LEU A 305 -2.82 -23.61 -15.23
C LEU A 305 -1.91 -24.16 -14.13
N ALA A 306 -1.69 -23.37 -13.09
CA ALA A 306 -1.11 -23.83 -11.83
C ALA A 306 -1.71 -23.07 -10.65
N LEU A 307 -2.02 -23.81 -9.57
CA LEU A 307 -2.48 -23.27 -8.30
C LEU A 307 -1.33 -23.30 -7.29
N SER A 308 -1.23 -22.28 -6.43
CA SER A 308 -0.26 -22.22 -5.32
C SER A 308 -0.80 -21.36 -4.17
N GLY A 309 -0.06 -21.25 -3.07
CA GLY A 309 -0.47 -20.50 -1.88
C GLY A 309 -1.36 -21.33 -0.97
N ALA A 310 -2.50 -20.78 -0.54
CA ALA A 310 -3.44 -21.46 0.33
C ALA A 310 -3.82 -22.84 -0.20
N GLU A 311 -3.78 -23.83 0.69
CA GLU A 311 -4.07 -25.21 0.36
C GLU A 311 -5.57 -25.45 0.47
N LEU A 312 -6.16 -25.91 -0.64
CA LEU A 312 -7.59 -26.08 -0.83
C LEU A 312 -7.87 -27.25 -1.78
N PRO A 313 -9.03 -27.91 -1.68
CA PRO A 313 -9.48 -28.84 -2.70
C PRO A 313 -9.87 -28.07 -3.98
N ALA A 314 -9.39 -28.53 -5.13
CA ALA A 314 -9.75 -27.96 -6.42
C ALA A 314 -10.10 -29.07 -7.42
N ALA A 315 -11.05 -28.81 -8.30
CA ALA A 315 -11.56 -29.78 -9.26
C ALA A 315 -11.78 -29.15 -10.64
N VAL A 316 -11.60 -29.95 -11.69
CA VAL A 316 -11.91 -29.60 -13.06
C VAL A 316 -13.03 -30.48 -13.56
N VAL A 317 -14.11 -29.86 -14.02
CA VAL A 317 -15.30 -30.53 -14.52
C VAL A 317 -15.48 -30.24 -16.01
N SER A 318 -15.74 -31.30 -16.79
CA SER A 318 -16.03 -31.19 -18.22
C SER A 318 -17.35 -30.46 -18.49
N PRO A 319 -17.56 -29.87 -19.69
CA PRO A 319 -18.79 -29.15 -20.04
C PRO A 319 -20.09 -29.93 -19.77
N ASN A 320 -20.08 -31.24 -19.95
CA ASN A 320 -21.25 -32.11 -19.79
C ASN A 320 -21.39 -32.67 -18.37
N GLY A 321 -20.43 -32.43 -17.48
CA GLY A 321 -20.40 -32.99 -16.12
C GLY A 321 -19.95 -34.45 -16.03
N ASP A 322 -19.69 -35.12 -17.16
CA ASP A 322 -19.39 -36.57 -17.20
C ASP A 322 -17.96 -36.91 -16.75
N ARG A 323 -17.06 -35.92 -16.72
CA ARG A 323 -15.70 -36.05 -16.19
C ARG A 323 -15.45 -35.01 -15.12
N ASP A 324 -14.96 -35.48 -13.99
CA ASP A 324 -14.46 -34.68 -12.87
C ASP A 324 -13.07 -35.21 -12.49
N ARG A 325 -12.10 -34.32 -12.35
CA ARG A 325 -10.73 -34.65 -11.95
C ARG A 325 -10.20 -33.62 -10.96
N PRO A 326 -9.36 -34.03 -9.99
CA PRO A 326 -8.71 -33.08 -9.09
C PRO A 326 -7.75 -32.18 -9.87
N ALA A 327 -7.75 -30.89 -9.53
CA ALA A 327 -6.70 -29.96 -9.92
C ALA A 327 -5.60 -29.98 -8.85
N PRO A 328 -4.36 -30.35 -9.19
CA PRO A 328 -3.28 -30.40 -8.22
C PRO A 328 -2.85 -28.99 -7.79
N LEU A 329 -2.44 -28.88 -6.54
CA LEU A 329 -1.71 -27.72 -6.02
C LEU A 329 -0.22 -27.85 -6.34
N ASN A 330 0.44 -26.72 -6.54
CA ASN A 330 1.88 -26.58 -6.74
C ASN A 330 2.43 -27.43 -7.92
N ALA A 331 1.58 -27.74 -8.89
CA ALA A 331 1.94 -28.45 -10.12
C ALA A 331 1.18 -27.86 -11.31
N PRO A 332 1.76 -27.87 -12.53
CA PRO A 332 1.00 -27.49 -13.71
C PRO A 332 -0.03 -28.56 -14.08
N PHE A 333 -1.19 -28.14 -14.56
CA PHE A 333 -2.22 -29.02 -15.09
C PHE A 333 -2.92 -28.39 -16.30
N PRO A 334 -3.38 -29.19 -17.28
CA PRO A 334 -4.14 -28.66 -18.40
C PRO A 334 -5.53 -28.22 -17.94
N LEU A 335 -6.09 -27.21 -18.59
CA LEU A 335 -7.52 -26.93 -18.63
C LEU A 335 -7.92 -26.90 -20.10
N LEU A 336 -8.87 -27.75 -20.50
CA LEU A 336 -9.30 -27.87 -21.89
C LEU A 336 -10.44 -26.91 -22.18
N GLU A 337 -10.61 -26.57 -23.47
CA GLU A 337 -11.70 -25.71 -23.92
C GLU A 337 -13.05 -26.19 -23.38
N GLY A 338 -13.80 -25.29 -22.75
CA GLY A 338 -15.09 -25.61 -22.17
C GLY A 338 -15.06 -26.14 -20.73
N GLU A 339 -13.93 -26.65 -20.23
CA GLU A 339 -13.82 -27.15 -18.86
C GLU A 339 -13.91 -26.02 -17.82
N THR A 340 -14.50 -26.34 -16.67
CA THR A 340 -14.63 -25.43 -15.52
C THR A 340 -13.69 -25.85 -14.40
N LEU A 341 -12.90 -24.92 -13.88
CA LEU A 341 -12.13 -25.07 -12.64
C LEU A 341 -12.93 -24.50 -11.47
N THR A 342 -13.04 -25.25 -10.39
CA THR A 342 -13.69 -24.83 -9.14
C THR A 342 -12.74 -24.98 -7.96
N LEU A 343 -12.61 -23.93 -7.14
CA LEU A 343 -11.85 -23.93 -5.90
C LEU A 343 -12.78 -24.08 -4.69
N GLY A 344 -12.52 -25.06 -3.84
CA GLY A 344 -13.21 -25.22 -2.56
C GLY A 344 -12.60 -24.35 -1.45
N THR A 345 -13.05 -24.55 -0.21
CA THR A 345 -12.59 -23.80 0.96
C THR A 345 -11.17 -24.21 1.37
N PRO A 346 -10.26 -23.25 1.61
CA PRO A 346 -8.91 -23.58 2.08
C PRO A 346 -8.93 -24.15 3.50
N TYR A 347 -8.07 -25.14 3.73
CA TYR A 347 -7.83 -25.71 5.06
C TYR A 347 -6.49 -25.24 5.65
N ARG A 348 -5.63 -24.59 4.86
CA ARG A 348 -4.38 -23.96 5.31
C ARG A 348 -4.07 -22.71 4.51
N GLY A 349 -3.84 -21.59 5.20
CA GLY A 349 -3.74 -20.28 4.55
C GLY A 349 -5.10 -19.74 4.09
N VAL A 350 -5.11 -18.54 3.51
CA VAL A 350 -6.35 -17.89 3.05
C VAL A 350 -6.31 -17.36 1.62
N ARG A 351 -5.12 -17.16 1.04
CA ARG A 351 -4.93 -16.64 -0.32
C ARG A 351 -4.29 -17.67 -1.24
N SER A 352 -5.01 -18.10 -2.26
CA SER A 352 -4.50 -18.94 -3.35
C SER A 352 -4.19 -18.11 -4.59
N TYR A 353 -3.27 -18.59 -5.43
CA TYR A 353 -2.83 -17.90 -6.64
C TYR A 353 -2.95 -18.82 -7.84
N LEU A 354 -3.70 -18.39 -8.85
CA LEU A 354 -3.87 -19.07 -10.12
C LEU A 354 -3.00 -18.41 -11.20
N GLY A 355 -1.97 -19.14 -11.62
CA GLY A 355 -1.15 -18.81 -12.78
C GLY A 355 -1.77 -19.42 -14.04
N VAL A 356 -1.76 -18.66 -15.14
CA VAL A 356 -2.24 -19.10 -16.45
C VAL A 356 -1.10 -18.95 -17.43
N ARG A 357 -0.79 -19.98 -18.22
CA ARG A 357 0.26 -19.91 -19.24
C ARG A 357 0.00 -18.75 -20.21
N GLY A 358 1.03 -17.94 -20.46
CA GLY A 358 0.92 -16.69 -21.24
C GLY A 358 0.55 -15.46 -20.39
N GLY A 359 0.11 -15.66 -19.15
CA GLY A 359 -0.32 -14.61 -18.22
C GLY A 359 -1.71 -14.06 -18.52
N ILE A 360 -2.18 -13.17 -17.64
CA ILE A 360 -3.47 -12.48 -17.80
C ILE A 360 -3.24 -11.13 -18.49
N SER A 361 -3.87 -10.93 -19.64
CA SER A 361 -3.62 -9.79 -20.53
C SER A 361 -4.57 -8.61 -20.27
N VAL A 362 -4.60 -8.11 -19.03
CA VAL A 362 -5.28 -6.84 -18.71
C VAL A 362 -4.36 -5.64 -18.93
N GLU A 363 -4.93 -4.46 -19.16
CA GLU A 363 -4.17 -3.23 -19.37
C GLU A 363 -3.40 -2.85 -18.08
N PRO A 364 -2.07 -2.59 -18.15
CA PRO A 364 -1.32 -2.12 -17.00
C PRO A 364 -1.71 -0.67 -16.67
N VAL A 365 -1.89 -0.38 -15.38
CA VAL A 365 -2.09 0.96 -14.84
C VAL A 365 -0.87 1.33 -14.02
N LEU A 366 -0.18 2.41 -14.43
CA LEU A 366 1.10 2.83 -13.84
C LEU A 366 2.15 1.71 -13.87
N GLY A 367 2.25 1.01 -15.01
CA GLY A 367 3.21 -0.07 -15.21
C GLY A 367 2.87 -1.41 -14.55
N SER A 368 1.72 -1.53 -13.86
CA SER A 368 1.31 -2.76 -13.17
C SER A 368 -0.15 -3.11 -13.40
N ARG A 369 -0.44 -4.41 -13.41
CA ARG A 369 -1.78 -5.01 -13.54
C ARG A 369 -2.46 -5.30 -12.20
N SER A 370 -1.85 -4.91 -11.09
CA SER A 370 -2.38 -5.19 -9.76
C SER A 370 -3.62 -4.39 -9.38
N SER A 371 -4.59 -5.00 -8.71
CA SER A 371 -5.63 -4.25 -8.02
C SER A 371 -5.08 -3.66 -6.71
N ASP A 372 -5.31 -2.38 -6.47
CA ASP A 372 -5.14 -1.73 -5.17
C ASP A 372 -6.51 -1.50 -4.53
N SER A 373 -6.81 -2.22 -3.45
CA SER A 373 -8.11 -2.15 -2.79
C SER A 373 -8.32 -0.85 -1.99
N MET A 374 -7.25 -0.18 -1.57
CA MET A 374 -7.32 1.09 -0.85
C MET A 374 -7.61 2.24 -1.82
N SER A 375 -6.77 2.38 -2.84
CA SER A 375 -6.88 3.51 -3.76
C SER A 375 -7.88 3.28 -4.89
N GLY A 376 -8.16 2.03 -5.24
CA GLY A 376 -8.97 1.65 -6.39
C GLY A 376 -8.22 1.74 -7.72
N ILE A 377 -6.90 1.87 -7.70
CA ILE A 377 -6.04 1.86 -8.89
C ILE A 377 -5.87 0.43 -9.42
N GLY A 378 -5.84 0.30 -10.75
CA GLY A 378 -5.73 -0.97 -11.45
C GLY A 378 -7.09 -1.64 -11.66
N PRO A 379 -7.09 -2.93 -12.02
CA PRO A 379 -8.30 -3.68 -12.29
C PRO A 379 -9.25 -3.75 -11.09
N ALA A 380 -10.55 -3.63 -11.34
CA ALA A 380 -11.56 -3.86 -10.31
C ALA A 380 -11.58 -5.34 -9.86
N PRO A 381 -12.06 -5.62 -8.62
CA PRO A 381 -12.31 -6.99 -8.18
C PRO A 381 -13.19 -7.76 -9.16
N LEU A 382 -12.84 -9.03 -9.40
CA LEU A 382 -13.54 -9.88 -10.35
C LEU A 382 -14.99 -10.12 -9.90
N LYS A 383 -15.87 -10.28 -10.90
CA LYS A 383 -17.29 -10.60 -10.72
C LYS A 383 -17.70 -11.68 -11.72
N SER A 384 -18.82 -12.33 -11.46
CA SER A 384 -19.44 -13.24 -12.43
C SER A 384 -19.67 -12.54 -13.77
N GLY A 385 -19.44 -13.25 -14.87
CA GLY A 385 -19.56 -12.77 -16.24
C GLY A 385 -18.32 -12.03 -16.78
N VAL A 386 -17.32 -11.71 -15.94
CA VAL A 386 -16.06 -11.12 -16.41
C VAL A 386 -15.32 -12.11 -17.31
N ARG A 387 -14.82 -11.62 -18.44
CA ARG A 387 -13.96 -12.36 -19.37
C ARG A 387 -12.52 -11.86 -19.24
N LEU A 388 -11.62 -12.72 -18.77
CA LEU A 388 -10.21 -12.40 -18.60
C LEU A 388 -9.41 -12.89 -19.81
N PRO A 389 -8.89 -11.99 -20.67
CA PRO A 389 -8.12 -12.40 -21.83
C PRO A 389 -6.78 -13.01 -21.41
N LEU A 390 -6.39 -14.07 -22.10
CA LEU A 390 -5.10 -14.72 -21.91
C LEU A 390 -4.04 -14.10 -22.84
N GLY A 391 -2.83 -13.94 -22.31
CA GLY A 391 -1.69 -13.51 -23.11
C GLY A 391 -1.30 -14.54 -24.16
N THR A 392 -0.53 -14.11 -25.16
CA THR A 392 0.01 -15.01 -26.17
C THR A 392 1.30 -15.65 -25.67
N VAL A 393 1.42 -16.96 -25.91
CA VAL A 393 2.71 -17.64 -25.79
C VAL A 393 3.43 -17.44 -27.12
N PRO A 394 4.68 -16.94 -27.16
CA PRO A 394 5.41 -16.78 -28.41
C PRO A 394 5.50 -18.12 -29.15
N ALA A 395 5.11 -18.14 -30.43
CA ALA A 395 5.07 -19.36 -31.25
C ALA A 395 6.45 -20.00 -31.50
N SER A 396 7.53 -19.27 -31.23
CA SER A 396 8.91 -19.63 -31.62
C SER A 396 9.73 -20.32 -30.51
N GLY A 397 9.09 -21.02 -29.57
CA GLY A 397 9.83 -21.77 -28.54
C GLY A 397 9.00 -22.79 -27.79
N ALA A 398 9.55 -24.00 -27.59
CA ALA A 398 9.07 -24.92 -26.59
C ALA A 398 9.44 -24.34 -25.21
N PHE A 399 8.58 -23.49 -24.64
CA PHE A 399 8.75 -23.06 -23.25
C PHE A 399 8.26 -24.20 -22.34
N PRO A 400 9.15 -24.94 -21.66
CA PRO A 400 8.71 -25.99 -20.77
C PRO A 400 7.85 -25.40 -19.65
N VAL A 401 6.84 -26.14 -19.23
CA VAL A 401 6.19 -25.92 -17.93
C VAL A 401 7.10 -26.44 -16.82
N GLY A 402 6.91 -25.96 -15.59
CA GLY A 402 7.69 -26.43 -14.44
C GLY A 402 7.37 -27.88 -14.05
N ALA A 403 8.25 -28.49 -13.27
CA ALA A 403 7.90 -29.70 -12.52
C ALA A 403 7.07 -29.33 -11.28
N PRO A 404 6.32 -30.27 -10.67
CA PRO A 404 5.71 -30.04 -9.37
C PRO A 404 6.72 -29.53 -8.34
N GLU A 405 6.33 -28.52 -7.56
CA GLU A 405 7.14 -27.90 -6.52
C GLU A 405 6.53 -28.16 -5.13
N PRO A 406 7.32 -28.13 -4.04
CA PRO A 406 6.78 -28.07 -2.68
C PRO A 406 5.92 -26.81 -2.45
N THR A 407 5.08 -26.85 -1.41
CA THR A 407 4.28 -25.69 -1.01
C THR A 407 5.17 -24.47 -0.68
N SER A 408 4.73 -23.29 -1.10
CA SER A 408 5.32 -22.01 -0.73
C SER A 408 5.00 -21.60 0.71
N LEU A 409 4.01 -22.25 1.34
CA LEU A 409 3.60 -21.98 2.71
C LEU A 409 4.56 -22.67 3.68
N PRO A 410 5.36 -21.90 4.46
CA PRO A 410 6.36 -22.48 5.33
C PRO A 410 5.72 -23.37 6.41
N GLU A 411 6.17 -24.63 6.49
CA GLU A 411 5.69 -25.65 7.44
C GLU A 411 6.57 -25.74 8.68
N GLY A 412 5.96 -26.12 9.82
CA GLY A 412 6.64 -26.38 11.09
C GLY A 412 6.30 -25.37 12.18
N THR A 413 7.09 -25.41 13.26
CA THR A 413 6.99 -24.48 14.39
C THR A 413 8.27 -23.65 14.49
N GLY A 414 8.13 -22.33 14.65
CA GLY A 414 9.24 -21.41 14.78
C GLY A 414 9.13 -20.14 13.90
N PRO A 415 10.13 -19.25 13.99
CA PRO A 415 10.06 -17.92 13.38
C PRO A 415 10.00 -17.95 11.85
N GLY A 416 9.03 -17.22 11.29
CA GLY A 416 8.76 -17.10 9.86
C GLY A 416 7.92 -18.23 9.27
N LEU A 417 7.30 -19.08 10.10
CA LEU A 417 6.47 -20.20 9.66
C LEU A 417 4.98 -19.93 9.87
N LEU A 418 4.14 -20.52 9.02
CA LEU A 418 2.68 -20.47 9.20
C LEU A 418 2.31 -21.55 10.21
N GLY A 419 1.83 -21.14 11.38
CA GLY A 419 1.38 -22.04 12.44
C GLY A 419 0.32 -23.03 11.93
N SER A 420 0.34 -24.26 12.45
CA SER A 420 -0.65 -25.30 12.14
C SER A 420 -1.68 -25.42 13.26
N GLY A 421 -2.97 -25.45 12.91
CA GLY A 421 -4.06 -25.53 13.88
C GLY A 421 -4.04 -24.32 14.83
N ASN A 422 -3.87 -24.57 16.13
CA ASN A 422 -3.81 -23.52 17.16
C ASN A 422 -2.37 -23.07 17.50
N ALA A 423 -1.35 -23.60 16.83
CA ALA A 423 0.01 -23.11 17.02
C ALA A 423 0.14 -21.69 16.45
N PRO A 424 0.76 -20.74 17.17
CA PRO A 424 0.92 -19.37 16.68
C PRO A 424 1.83 -19.30 15.46
N ALA A 425 1.52 -18.38 14.54
CA ALA A 425 2.48 -17.91 13.56
C ALA A 425 3.49 -16.99 14.26
N GLU A 426 4.78 -17.32 14.20
CA GLU A 426 5.84 -16.49 14.76
C GLU A 426 6.41 -15.57 13.67
N LEU A 427 6.22 -14.25 13.79
CA LEU A 427 6.68 -13.28 12.80
C LEU A 427 7.92 -12.55 13.33
N ARG A 428 9.00 -12.54 12.54
CA ARG A 428 10.23 -11.82 12.90
C ARG A 428 10.07 -10.33 12.66
N ILE A 429 10.48 -9.52 13.63
CA ILE A 429 10.34 -8.06 13.62
C ILE A 429 11.65 -7.35 13.94
N THR A 430 11.85 -6.16 13.37
CA THR A 430 12.87 -5.20 13.81
C THR A 430 12.20 -4.01 14.49
N ALA A 431 12.88 -3.36 15.43
CA ALA A 431 12.36 -2.18 16.12
C ALA A 431 12.11 -0.99 15.18
N GLY A 432 11.19 -0.11 15.57
CA GLY A 432 11.01 1.21 14.99
C GLY A 432 10.15 1.28 13.73
N PRO A 433 10.07 2.48 13.11
CA PRO A 433 10.89 3.67 13.36
C PRO A 433 10.46 4.57 14.55
N ARG A 434 9.39 4.24 15.28
CA ARG A 434 8.84 5.08 16.37
C ARG A 434 8.82 4.36 17.71
N GLN A 435 9.85 3.55 17.98
CA GLN A 435 9.97 2.88 19.27
C GLN A 435 10.04 3.87 20.46
N ASP A 436 10.47 5.11 20.20
CA ASP A 436 10.54 6.20 21.18
C ASP A 436 9.17 6.75 21.63
N TRP A 437 8.07 6.24 21.07
CA TRP A 437 6.70 6.49 21.53
C TRP A 437 6.22 5.50 22.60
N PHE A 438 7.05 4.53 22.95
CA PHE A 438 6.71 3.45 23.88
C PHE A 438 7.72 3.39 25.03
N GLY A 439 7.26 2.93 26.18
CA GLY A 439 8.10 2.75 27.36
C GLY A 439 9.09 1.59 27.21
N PRO A 440 10.07 1.47 28.12
CA PRO A 440 11.11 0.44 28.06
C PRO A 440 10.54 -1.00 28.06
N ASP A 441 9.39 -1.22 28.69
CA ASP A 441 8.77 -2.55 28.79
C ASP A 441 7.97 -2.95 27.54
N ALA A 442 7.67 -2.02 26.62
CA ALA A 442 6.77 -2.29 25.50
C ALA A 442 7.33 -3.31 24.50
N ALA A 443 8.66 -3.38 24.33
CA ALA A 443 9.29 -4.42 23.52
C ALA A 443 9.05 -5.81 24.10
N ALA A 444 9.19 -5.95 25.43
CA ALA A 444 8.92 -7.19 26.13
C ALA A 444 7.43 -7.54 26.05
N ALA A 445 6.53 -6.60 26.32
CA ALA A 445 5.08 -6.79 26.24
C ALA A 445 4.64 -7.27 24.85
N LEU A 446 5.13 -6.64 23.77
CA LEU A 446 4.80 -7.03 22.39
C LEU A 446 5.14 -8.50 22.10
N THR A 447 6.23 -9.03 22.67
CA THR A 447 6.69 -10.41 22.45
C THR A 447 6.20 -11.43 23.50
N ALA A 448 5.75 -10.96 24.66
CA ALA A 448 5.24 -11.81 25.74
C ALA A 448 3.82 -12.30 25.44
N HIS A 449 2.99 -11.43 24.85
CA HIS A 449 1.59 -11.76 24.56
C HIS A 449 1.44 -12.52 23.24
N THR A 450 0.44 -13.40 23.22
CA THR A 450 -0.09 -13.94 21.96
C THR A 450 -1.18 -12.99 21.47
N TRP A 451 -1.08 -12.59 20.20
CA TRP A 451 -2.04 -11.71 19.55
C TRP A 451 -2.96 -12.54 18.66
N HIS A 452 -4.21 -12.13 18.49
CA HIS A 452 -5.14 -12.81 17.59
C HIS A 452 -5.53 -11.91 16.44
N THR A 453 -5.54 -12.47 15.23
CA THR A 453 -6.04 -11.74 14.06
C THR A 453 -7.56 -11.57 14.14
N THR A 454 -8.08 -10.42 13.70
CA THR A 454 -9.53 -10.18 13.72
C THR A 454 -10.18 -10.38 12.34
N ASN A 455 -11.51 -10.44 12.31
CA ASN A 455 -12.32 -10.51 11.09
C ASN A 455 -12.29 -9.21 10.25
N GLU A 456 -11.75 -8.11 10.79
CA GLU A 456 -11.56 -6.85 10.09
C GLU A 456 -10.25 -6.81 9.25
N SER A 457 -9.47 -7.89 9.28
CA SER A 457 -8.21 -8.04 8.55
C SER A 457 -8.44 -8.16 7.03
N ASN A 458 -7.64 -7.46 6.23
CA ASN A 458 -7.75 -7.43 4.78
C ASN A 458 -6.38 -7.20 4.11
N ARG A 459 -6.36 -6.80 2.83
CA ARG A 459 -5.10 -6.52 2.10
C ARG A 459 -4.36 -5.27 2.55
N ILE A 460 -5.03 -4.35 3.25
CA ILE A 460 -4.42 -3.13 3.82
C ILE A 460 -3.62 -3.51 5.05
N GLY A 461 -4.18 -4.34 5.93
CA GLY A 461 -3.48 -4.83 7.11
C GLY A 461 -4.21 -5.92 7.86
N VAL A 462 -3.43 -6.65 8.66
CA VAL A 462 -3.91 -7.60 9.67
C VAL A 462 -4.13 -6.83 10.97
N ARG A 463 -5.36 -6.85 11.47
CA ARG A 463 -5.73 -6.21 12.73
C ARG A 463 -5.59 -7.24 13.85
N LEU A 464 -4.97 -6.82 14.94
CA LEU A 464 -4.66 -7.70 16.05
C LEU A 464 -5.43 -7.27 17.29
N GLU A 465 -5.93 -8.26 18.03
CA GLU A 465 -6.51 -8.11 19.35
C GLU A 465 -5.71 -8.95 20.36
N THR A 466 -5.89 -8.64 21.64
CA THR A 466 -5.33 -9.42 22.75
C THR A 466 -6.03 -10.78 22.83
N ASP A 467 -5.30 -11.81 23.27
CA ASP A 467 -5.89 -13.10 23.58
C ASP A 467 -6.93 -12.95 24.71
N PRO A 468 -8.23 -13.23 24.47
CA PRO A 468 -9.27 -13.09 25.49
C PRO A 468 -9.14 -14.13 26.61
N GLU A 469 -8.37 -15.20 26.43
CA GLU A 469 -8.14 -16.25 27.43
C GLU A 469 -6.90 -15.97 28.29
N ASP A 470 -6.05 -15.01 27.91
CA ASP A 470 -4.87 -14.60 28.68
C ASP A 470 -5.21 -13.39 29.58
N PRO A 471 -5.30 -13.57 30.91
CA PRO A 471 -5.66 -12.50 31.85
C PRO A 471 -4.58 -11.41 31.96
N GLU A 472 -3.34 -11.71 31.53
CA GLU A 472 -2.24 -10.74 31.53
C GLU A 472 -2.16 -9.97 30.20
N ALA A 473 -2.91 -10.39 29.16
CA ALA A 473 -2.89 -9.71 27.87
C ALA A 473 -3.56 -8.33 27.96
N HIS A 474 -2.84 -7.30 27.53
CA HIS A 474 -3.31 -5.94 27.52
C HIS A 474 -2.84 -5.20 26.25
N PRO A 475 -3.59 -4.19 25.78
CA PRO A 475 -3.13 -3.33 24.70
C PRO A 475 -1.81 -2.62 25.03
N LEU A 476 -1.02 -2.28 24.01
CA LEU A 476 0.23 -1.58 24.21
C LEU A 476 0.00 -0.12 24.64
N GLU A 477 0.74 0.33 25.64
CA GLU A 477 0.68 1.71 26.11
C GLU A 477 1.68 2.61 25.39
N ARG A 478 1.19 3.79 24.96
CA ARG A 478 2.03 4.85 24.41
C ARG A 478 2.43 5.80 25.54
N ILE A 479 3.70 6.20 25.58
CA ILE A 479 4.20 7.19 26.56
C ILE A 479 4.08 8.65 26.06
N ARG A 480 3.64 8.83 24.80
CA ARG A 480 3.39 10.12 24.18
C ARG A 480 1.97 10.18 23.64
N ASP A 481 1.28 11.25 23.99
CA ASP A 481 -0.06 11.57 23.50
C ASP A 481 -0.01 12.28 22.13
N GLY A 482 -1.14 12.28 21.43
CA GLY A 482 -1.32 12.99 20.17
C GLY A 482 -1.09 12.16 18.91
N GLU A 483 -1.13 12.84 17.76
CA GLU A 483 -0.87 12.27 16.43
C GLU A 483 0.55 12.62 15.99
N LEU A 484 1.21 11.69 15.29
CA LEU A 484 2.44 11.99 14.58
C LEU A 484 2.12 12.86 13.36
N PRO A 485 2.97 13.86 13.04
CA PRO A 485 3.01 14.39 11.69
C PRO A 485 3.12 13.23 10.70
N SER A 486 2.38 13.30 9.59
CA SER A 486 2.34 12.21 8.62
C SER A 486 3.76 11.85 8.17
N GLU A 487 4.06 10.56 8.17
CA GLU A 487 5.35 9.99 7.78
C GLU A 487 5.16 8.75 6.93
N GLY A 488 6.16 8.40 6.14
CA GLY A 488 6.10 7.22 5.28
C GLY A 488 6.06 5.92 6.08
N VAL A 489 5.21 4.99 5.66
CA VAL A 489 5.10 3.64 6.24
C VAL A 489 5.33 2.58 5.16
N VAL A 490 5.66 1.35 5.57
CA VAL A 490 5.96 0.25 4.65
C VAL A 490 5.13 -0.99 4.98
N ALA A 491 4.94 -1.87 3.99
CA ALA A 491 4.43 -3.21 4.26
C ALA A 491 5.30 -3.91 5.32
N GLY A 492 4.65 -4.49 6.31
CA GLY A 492 5.29 -5.07 7.50
C GLY A 492 5.29 -4.14 8.73
N SER A 493 5.04 -2.84 8.59
CA SER A 493 4.93 -1.93 9.75
C SER A 493 3.83 -2.38 10.71
N LEU A 494 4.16 -2.48 12.00
CA LEU A 494 3.24 -2.67 13.13
C LEU A 494 2.89 -1.30 13.70
N GLN A 495 1.82 -0.72 13.18
CA GLN A 495 1.32 0.57 13.63
C GLN A 495 0.45 0.39 14.87
N VAL A 496 0.62 1.26 15.89
CA VAL A 496 -0.16 1.21 17.14
C VAL A 496 -1.01 2.48 17.29
N PRO A 497 -2.32 2.41 17.01
CA PRO A 497 -3.26 3.50 17.26
C PRO A 497 -3.43 3.80 18.76
N PRO A 498 -4.20 4.84 19.14
CA PRO A 498 -4.51 5.14 20.55
C PRO A 498 -5.17 3.99 21.33
N SER A 499 -5.79 3.01 20.65
CA SER A 499 -6.33 1.82 21.29
C SER A 499 -5.27 0.86 21.85
N GLY A 500 -4.00 1.02 21.46
CA GLY A 500 -2.91 0.10 21.83
C GLY A 500 -2.92 -1.23 21.07
N LEU A 501 -3.91 -1.47 20.21
CA LEU A 501 -4.06 -2.69 19.42
C LEU A 501 -3.32 -2.58 18.08
N PRO A 502 -2.28 -3.40 17.82
CA PRO A 502 -1.46 -3.23 16.63
C PRO A 502 -2.20 -3.55 15.33
N VAL A 503 -1.86 -2.81 14.27
CA VAL A 503 -2.25 -3.10 12.89
C VAL A 503 -0.99 -3.38 12.09
N LEU A 504 -0.85 -4.60 11.57
CA LEU A 504 0.25 -5.02 10.72
C LEU A 504 -0.09 -4.73 9.25
N PHE A 505 0.63 -3.80 8.64
CA PHE A 505 0.38 -3.38 7.26
C PHE A 505 0.81 -4.43 6.22
N LEU A 506 -0.03 -4.65 5.21
CA LEU A 506 0.17 -5.60 4.11
C LEU A 506 0.30 -4.87 2.76
N ALA A 507 0.04 -5.53 1.63
CA ALA A 507 0.35 -5.04 0.28
C ALA A 507 -0.34 -3.72 -0.11
N ASP A 508 -1.58 -3.49 0.35
CA ASP A 508 -2.37 -2.30 0.01
C ASP A 508 -2.33 -1.24 1.14
N HIS A 509 -1.28 -1.26 1.97
CA HIS A 509 -1.12 -0.31 3.07
C HIS A 509 -1.10 1.15 2.59
N PRO A 510 -1.52 2.12 3.44
CA PRO A 510 -1.39 3.53 3.08
C PRO A 510 0.09 3.90 2.96
N VAL A 511 0.44 4.82 2.08
CA VAL A 511 1.86 5.20 1.92
C VAL A 511 2.36 6.08 3.06
N THR A 512 1.48 6.85 3.69
CA THR A 512 1.76 7.62 4.91
C THR A 512 0.84 7.25 6.07
N GLY A 513 1.29 7.45 7.31
CA GLY A 513 0.52 7.21 8.52
C GLY A 513 0.77 8.28 9.59
N GLY A 514 -0.19 8.45 10.51
CA GLY A 514 -0.12 9.40 11.63
C GLY A 514 -0.05 8.73 13.01
N TYR A 515 0.12 7.41 13.07
CA TYR A 515 0.28 6.66 14.31
C TYR A 515 1.65 5.98 14.36
N PRO A 516 2.25 5.84 15.56
CA PRO A 516 3.60 5.33 15.71
C PRO A 516 3.70 3.87 15.30
N VAL A 517 4.77 3.57 14.57
CA VAL A 517 5.15 2.20 14.22
C VAL A 517 6.17 1.71 15.23
N ILE A 518 5.77 0.75 16.07
CA ILE A 518 6.59 0.20 17.16
C ILE A 518 7.70 -0.71 16.62
N ALA A 519 7.39 -1.44 15.54
CA ALA A 519 8.27 -2.41 14.92
C ALA A 519 7.84 -2.66 13.46
N ALA A 520 8.67 -3.36 12.69
CA ALA A 520 8.34 -3.80 11.35
C ALA A 520 8.67 -5.29 11.16
N VAL A 521 7.70 -6.05 10.67
CA VAL A 521 7.86 -7.43 10.22
C VAL A 521 8.84 -7.48 9.05
N VAL A 522 9.78 -8.42 9.10
CA VAL A 522 10.77 -8.57 8.03
C VAL A 522 10.07 -8.94 6.71
N PRO A 523 10.54 -8.46 5.55
CA PRO A 523 9.87 -8.69 4.26
C PRO A 523 9.64 -10.18 3.92
N GLN A 524 10.45 -11.07 4.47
CA GLN A 524 10.34 -12.52 4.32
C GLN A 524 9.16 -13.12 5.08
N ASP A 525 8.58 -12.41 6.05
CA ASP A 525 7.51 -12.92 6.92
C ASP A 525 6.17 -12.23 6.63
N VAL A 526 6.17 -11.07 5.95
CA VAL A 526 4.94 -10.41 5.45
C VAL A 526 4.03 -11.34 4.64
N PRO A 527 4.55 -12.21 3.74
CA PRO A 527 3.66 -13.15 3.04
C PRO A 527 3.05 -14.22 3.94
N VAL A 528 3.67 -14.54 5.09
CA VAL A 528 3.06 -15.42 6.11
C VAL A 528 1.90 -14.69 6.79
N ALA A 529 2.09 -13.43 7.15
CA ALA A 529 1.03 -12.60 7.71
C ALA A 529 -0.18 -12.46 6.76
N ALA A 530 0.08 -12.39 5.45
CA ALA A 530 -0.95 -12.40 4.42
C ALA A 530 -1.72 -13.74 4.30
N GLN A 531 -1.31 -14.80 4.99
CA GLN A 531 -1.98 -16.10 4.97
C GLN A 531 -2.76 -16.40 6.26
N LEU A 532 -2.77 -15.48 7.23
CA LEU A 532 -3.43 -15.68 8.52
C LEU A 532 -4.96 -15.59 8.38
N PRO A 533 -5.72 -16.63 8.78
CA PRO A 533 -7.18 -16.55 8.88
C PRO A 533 -7.60 -15.78 10.14
N PRO A 534 -8.80 -15.17 10.18
CA PRO A 534 -9.34 -14.56 11.40
C PRO A 534 -9.31 -15.52 12.60
N GLY A 535 -9.02 -14.98 13.77
CA GLY A 535 -8.84 -15.70 15.03
C GLY A 535 -7.50 -16.42 15.18
N HIS A 536 -6.63 -16.42 14.16
CA HIS A 536 -5.37 -17.14 14.23
C HIS A 536 -4.38 -16.46 15.19
N PRO A 537 -3.69 -17.25 16.05
CA PRO A 537 -2.71 -16.73 17.00
C PRO A 537 -1.41 -16.30 16.31
N VAL A 538 -0.81 -15.23 16.81
CA VAL A 538 0.40 -14.59 16.27
C VAL A 538 1.32 -14.23 17.43
N ARG A 539 2.61 -14.52 17.27
CA ARG A 539 3.66 -14.06 18.18
C ARG A 539 4.73 -13.31 17.41
N PHE A 540 5.36 -12.36 18.07
CA PHE A 540 6.44 -11.58 17.49
C PHE A 540 7.79 -11.95 18.09
N VAL A 541 8.80 -12.00 17.23
CA VAL A 541 10.18 -12.30 17.61
C VAL A 541 11.08 -11.19 17.13
N PHE A 542 11.65 -10.41 18.04
CA PHE A 542 12.65 -9.42 17.67
C PHE A 542 13.89 -10.11 17.11
N VAL A 543 14.38 -9.60 15.99
CA VAL A 543 15.60 -10.07 15.35
C VAL A 543 16.60 -8.93 15.21
N ASN A 544 17.88 -9.28 15.17
CA ASN A 544 18.91 -8.36 14.74
C ASN A 544 18.65 -7.98 13.27
N ALA A 545 18.53 -6.68 12.98
CA ALA A 545 18.25 -6.20 11.64
C ALA A 545 19.30 -6.62 10.62
N ASP A 546 20.51 -6.97 11.07
CA ASP A 546 21.60 -7.41 10.24
C ASP A 546 21.61 -8.90 9.93
N THR A 547 21.51 -9.74 10.95
CA THR A 547 21.63 -11.19 10.79
C THR A 547 20.30 -11.90 10.64
N LEU A 548 19.19 -11.22 10.94
CA LEU A 548 17.85 -11.79 11.13
C LEU A 548 17.79 -12.89 12.21
N ALA A 549 18.83 -12.99 13.05
CA ALA A 549 18.86 -13.92 14.17
C ALA A 549 17.98 -13.37 15.32
N PRO A 550 17.20 -14.23 16.00
CA PRO A 550 16.44 -13.84 17.17
C PRO A 550 17.32 -13.19 18.25
N LEU A 551 16.80 -12.13 18.87
CA LEU A 551 17.44 -11.48 20.01
C LEU A 551 17.17 -12.28 21.31
N SER A 552 18.10 -12.22 22.25
CA SER A 552 17.88 -12.79 23.59
C SER A 552 16.82 -11.96 24.34
N PRO A 553 16.08 -12.56 25.31
CA PRO A 553 15.11 -11.81 26.12
C PRO A 553 15.72 -10.58 26.81
N SER A 554 16.96 -10.70 27.30
CA SER A 554 17.70 -9.58 27.89
C SER A 554 17.98 -8.44 26.91
N ALA A 555 18.25 -8.75 25.64
CA ALA A 555 18.43 -7.75 24.60
C ALA A 555 17.10 -7.09 24.25
N VAL A 556 16.00 -7.85 24.21
CA VAL A 556 14.65 -7.33 23.95
C VAL A 556 14.22 -6.31 25.00
N SER A 557 14.41 -6.60 26.29
CA SER A 557 14.07 -5.67 27.37
C SER A 557 14.86 -4.34 27.33
N GLY A 558 16.01 -4.31 26.65
CA GLY A 558 16.82 -3.11 26.47
C GLY A 558 16.58 -2.37 25.15
N LEU A 559 15.71 -2.86 24.26
CA LEU A 559 15.56 -2.29 22.92
C LEU A 559 15.03 -0.85 22.96
N PHE A 560 14.14 -0.53 23.90
CA PHE A 560 13.42 0.75 23.94
C PHE A 560 13.89 1.68 25.08
N THR A 561 15.05 1.41 25.67
CA THR A 561 15.65 2.33 26.65
C THR A 561 16.15 3.60 25.98
N GLU A 562 16.10 4.74 26.68
CA GLU A 562 16.61 6.02 26.16
C GLU A 562 18.05 5.89 25.64
N GLY A 563 18.30 6.40 24.44
CA GLY A 563 19.62 6.40 23.81
C GLY A 563 19.95 5.17 22.95
N THR A 564 19.03 4.19 22.84
CA THR A 564 19.15 3.12 21.84
C THR A 564 18.65 3.63 20.47
N PRO A 565 19.50 3.72 19.44
CA PRO A 565 19.13 4.25 18.12
C PRO A 565 18.07 3.40 17.39
#